data_AF-A0ABC8JDU2-F1
#
_entry.id   AF-A0ABC8JDU2-F1
#
_cell.length_a   1.000
_cell.length_b   1.000
_cell.length_c   1.000
_cell.angle_alpha   90.00
_cell.angle_beta   90.00
_cell.angle_gamma   90.00
#
_symmetry.space_group_name_H-M   'P 1'
#
loop_
_entity.id
_entity.type
_entity.pdbx_description
1 polymer ?
#
loop_
_entity_poly.entity_id
_entity_poly.type
_entity_poly.pdbx_seq_one_letter_code
_entity_poly.pdbx_strand_id
1 'polypeptide(L)'
;MENEFKKISSAVPKESDFIDVILSLKEQTPTLRTYDDEDDPFVIDDMIDSCYVKVSSAVTRFADMFSKVYDEFPNVFGLDPLDRSILRRRFNFLRYEEARGEASFASYMMANISAKYLNLLRADVCDSLDKCKSLKRAAFARMLAVVRRCVPSLAFLDKVREYMANLDVGGEHASASAASNYNHDEGYTAPQLTRREFAENIEQLVDPQTLVWLEGLDRVPVQSLKDAAGMNLVRCASTHTAK
;
A
#
# COMPACT_ATOMS: atom_id res chain seq x y z
N MET A 1 29.50 16.27 8.09
CA MET A 1 28.52 15.37 8.71
C MET A 1 27.65 14.87 7.58
N GLU A 2 27.55 13.56 7.36
CA GLU A 2 26.87 13.01 6.19
C GLU A 2 25.35 13.07 6.36
N ASN A 3 24.64 13.58 5.35
CA ASN A 3 23.18 13.67 5.31
C ASN A 3 22.55 12.26 5.29
N GLU A 4 21.84 11.88 6.34
CA GLU A 4 21.20 10.56 6.48
C GLU A 4 20.13 10.30 5.43
N PHE A 5 19.47 11.35 4.92
CA PHE A 5 18.41 11.23 3.90
C PHE A 5 18.95 10.85 2.51
N LYS A 6 20.25 11.00 2.26
CA LYS A 6 20.89 10.48 1.03
C LYS A 6 21.02 8.96 1.02
N LYS A 7 20.97 8.31 2.19
CA LYS A 7 21.03 6.85 2.31
C LYS A 7 19.69 6.19 1.97
N ILE A 8 18.61 6.97 1.91
CA ILE A 8 17.28 6.53 1.46
C ILE A 8 17.33 6.34 -0.05
N SER A 9 17.82 5.17 -0.46
CA SER A 9 18.03 4.79 -1.85
C SER A 9 16.75 4.30 -2.53
N SER A 10 15.74 3.85 -1.75
CA SER A 10 14.51 3.32 -2.33
C SER A 10 13.49 4.41 -2.62
N ALA A 11 12.89 4.34 -3.81
CA ALA A 11 11.70 5.11 -4.11
C ALA A 11 10.59 4.67 -3.16
N VAL A 12 9.92 5.64 -2.52
CA VAL A 12 8.77 5.34 -1.65
C VAL A 12 7.68 4.69 -2.50
N PRO A 13 7.11 3.55 -2.08
CA PRO A 13 6.14 2.83 -2.87
C PRO A 13 4.87 3.66 -3.11
N LYS A 14 4.34 3.60 -4.33
CA LYS A 14 3.09 4.22 -4.76
C LYS A 14 1.96 3.20 -4.76
N GLU A 15 0.71 3.66 -4.85
CA GLU A 15 -0.46 2.78 -4.95
C GLU A 15 -0.33 1.76 -6.11
N SER A 16 0.24 2.18 -7.24
CA SER A 16 0.50 1.31 -8.40
C SER A 16 1.35 0.09 -8.06
N ASP A 17 2.37 0.26 -7.22
CA ASP A 17 3.33 -0.80 -6.92
C ASP A 17 2.65 -1.93 -6.12
N PHE A 18 1.69 -1.58 -5.26
CA PHE A 18 0.87 -2.55 -4.53
C PHE A 18 -0.13 -3.27 -5.45
N ILE A 19 -0.69 -2.56 -6.43
CA ILE A 19 -1.56 -3.15 -7.46
C ILE A 19 -0.77 -4.16 -8.31
N ASP A 20 0.45 -3.79 -8.73
CA ASP A 20 1.33 -4.65 -9.53
C ASP A 20 1.71 -5.94 -8.80
N VAL A 21 1.91 -5.87 -7.48
CA VAL A 21 2.10 -7.08 -6.67
C VAL A 21 0.89 -8.01 -6.76
N ILE A 22 -0.35 -7.51 -6.65
CA ILE A 22 -1.56 -8.33 -6.78
C ILE A 22 -1.67 -8.94 -8.18
N LEU A 23 -1.39 -8.16 -9.23
CA LEU A 23 -1.40 -8.62 -10.61
C LEU A 23 -0.34 -9.72 -10.84
N SER A 24 0.87 -9.55 -10.32
CA SER A 24 1.95 -10.54 -10.44
C SER A 24 1.61 -11.89 -9.78
N LEU A 25 0.86 -11.86 -8.66
CA LEU A 25 0.42 -13.08 -7.97
C LEU A 25 -0.67 -13.83 -8.75
N LYS A 26 -1.41 -13.13 -9.62
CA LYS A 26 -2.34 -13.77 -10.54
C LYS A 26 -1.60 -14.52 -11.64
N GLU A 27 -0.58 -13.91 -12.25
CA GLU A 27 0.23 -14.51 -13.32
C GLU A 27 0.99 -15.76 -12.87
N GLN A 28 1.42 -15.79 -11.59
CA GLN A 28 2.12 -16.92 -10.99
C GLN A 28 1.21 -18.10 -10.64
N THR A 29 -0.08 -18.05 -10.96
CA THR A 29 -0.98 -19.19 -10.76
C THR A 29 -0.52 -20.34 -11.68
N PRO A 30 -0.16 -21.52 -11.14
CA PRO A 30 0.03 -22.69 -11.98
C PRO A 30 -1.24 -22.85 -12.80
N THR A 31 -1.12 -22.97 -14.12
CA THR A 31 -2.26 -23.29 -15.00
C THR A 31 -3.06 -24.38 -14.30
N LEU A 32 -4.26 -23.99 -13.83
CA LEU A 32 -5.22 -24.93 -13.29
C LEU A 32 -5.21 -26.10 -14.26
N ARG A 33 -4.84 -27.28 -13.78
CA ARG A 33 -5.12 -28.50 -14.52
C ARG A 33 -6.60 -28.37 -14.87
N THR A 34 -6.93 -28.42 -16.15
CA THR A 34 -8.31 -28.38 -16.61
C THR A 34 -8.96 -29.61 -16.02
N TYR A 35 -9.53 -29.46 -14.82
CA TYR A 35 -10.34 -30.47 -14.20
C TYR A 35 -11.72 -30.31 -14.81
N ASP A 36 -12.26 -31.42 -15.32
CA ASP A 36 -13.54 -31.43 -16.02
C ASP A 36 -14.73 -31.20 -15.04
N ASP A 37 -14.50 -31.39 -13.74
CA ASP A 37 -15.48 -31.22 -12.67
C ASP A 37 -14.97 -30.25 -11.58
N GLU A 38 -15.63 -29.09 -11.40
CA GLU A 38 -15.26 -28.08 -10.38
C GLU A 38 -15.64 -28.50 -8.94
N ASP A 39 -16.46 -29.54 -8.79
CA ASP A 39 -16.96 -30.06 -7.50
C ASP A 39 -16.10 -31.22 -6.94
N ASP A 40 -14.99 -31.58 -7.59
CA ASP A 40 -14.08 -32.60 -7.09
C ASP A 40 -13.37 -32.09 -5.80
N PRO A 41 -13.44 -32.84 -4.68
CA PRO A 41 -12.76 -32.48 -3.43
C PRO A 41 -11.26 -32.18 -3.61
N PHE A 42 -10.56 -32.89 -4.50
CA PHE A 42 -9.14 -32.67 -4.76
C PHE A 42 -8.87 -31.30 -5.42
N VAL A 43 -9.81 -30.83 -6.24
CA VAL A 43 -9.74 -29.51 -6.91
C VAL A 43 -10.00 -28.40 -5.91
N ILE A 44 -10.92 -28.62 -4.98
CA ILE A 44 -11.22 -27.66 -3.90
C ILE A 44 -10.00 -27.49 -3.00
N ASP A 45 -9.35 -28.57 -2.58
CA ASP A 45 -8.15 -28.52 -1.73
C ASP A 45 -6.99 -27.78 -2.42
N ASP A 46 -6.67 -28.11 -3.68
CA ASP A 46 -5.61 -27.43 -4.44
C ASP A 46 -5.89 -25.93 -4.63
N MET A 47 -7.15 -25.57 -4.84
CA MET A 47 -7.56 -24.17 -4.93
C MET A 47 -7.43 -23.45 -3.59
N ILE A 48 -7.80 -24.08 -2.47
CA ILE A 48 -7.63 -23.53 -1.13
C ILE A 48 -6.16 -23.24 -0.87
N ASP A 49 -5.28 -24.17 -1.20
CA ASP A 49 -3.83 -23.99 -1.11
C ASP A 49 -3.34 -22.85 -2.00
N SER A 50 -3.86 -22.74 -3.23
CA SER A 50 -3.56 -21.63 -4.15
C SER A 50 -3.99 -20.27 -3.59
N CYS A 51 -5.23 -20.17 -3.07
CA CYS A 51 -5.74 -18.97 -2.39
C CYS A 51 -4.86 -18.62 -1.18
N TYR A 52 -4.49 -19.62 -0.37
CA TYR A 52 -3.67 -19.46 0.82
C TYR A 52 -2.29 -18.89 0.48
N VAL A 53 -1.59 -19.52 -0.47
CA VAL A 53 -0.26 -19.07 -0.91
C VAL A 53 -0.30 -17.65 -1.46
N LYS A 54 -1.33 -17.30 -2.23
CA LYS A 54 -1.50 -15.95 -2.79
C LYS A 54 -1.74 -14.90 -1.71
N VAL A 55 -2.65 -15.16 -0.76
CA VAL A 55 -2.94 -14.24 0.34
C VAL A 55 -1.70 -14.06 1.22
N SER A 56 -1.02 -15.16 1.58
CA SER A 56 0.20 -15.12 2.37
C SER A 56 1.32 -14.32 1.67
N SER A 57 1.55 -14.60 0.38
CA SER A 57 2.56 -13.91 -0.42
C SER A 57 2.28 -12.42 -0.58
N ALA A 58 1.03 -12.03 -0.78
CA ALA A 58 0.63 -10.62 -0.88
C ALA A 58 0.93 -9.86 0.42
N VAL A 59 0.55 -10.44 1.57
CA VAL A 59 0.81 -9.87 2.89
C VAL A 59 2.29 -9.68 3.12
N THR A 60 3.11 -10.71 2.88
CA THR A 60 4.56 -10.62 3.08
C THR A 60 5.15 -9.50 2.25
N ARG A 61 4.85 -9.46 0.94
CA ARG A 61 5.35 -8.40 0.06
C ARG A 61 4.91 -7.01 0.50
N PHE A 62 3.64 -6.84 0.90
CA PHE A 62 3.14 -5.54 1.36
C PHE A 62 3.79 -5.12 2.68
N ALA A 63 3.88 -6.03 3.65
CA ALA A 63 4.51 -5.76 4.95
C ALA A 63 6.00 -5.42 4.79
N ASP A 64 6.72 -6.11 3.89
CA ASP A 64 8.12 -5.81 3.59
C ASP A 64 8.27 -4.40 2.99
N MET A 65 7.39 -4.01 2.06
CA MET A 65 7.39 -2.67 1.46
C MET A 65 7.18 -1.57 2.52
N PHE A 66 6.21 -1.74 3.43
CA PHE A 66 5.96 -0.77 4.51
C PHE A 66 7.06 -0.75 5.57
N SER A 67 7.59 -1.91 5.95
CA SER A 67 8.67 -2.01 6.94
C SER A 67 9.95 -1.39 6.42
N LYS A 68 10.27 -1.59 5.13
CA LYS A 68 11.38 -0.92 4.47
C LYS A 68 11.27 0.60 4.53
N VAL A 69 10.08 1.16 4.29
CA VAL A 69 9.85 2.62 4.46
C VAL A 69 10.08 3.05 5.90
N TYR A 70 9.57 2.30 6.88
CA TYR A 70 9.73 2.63 8.29
C TYR A 70 11.20 2.61 8.76
N ASP A 71 11.99 1.67 8.23
CA ASP A 71 13.40 1.46 8.59
C ASP A 71 14.34 2.44 7.87
N GLU A 72 14.07 2.78 6.60
CA GLU A 72 14.89 3.73 5.84
C GLU A 72 14.72 5.17 6.31
N PHE A 73 13.53 5.55 6.78
CA PHE A 73 13.28 6.90 7.27
C PHE A 73 13.76 7.05 8.73
N PRO A 74 14.72 7.96 9.00
CA PRO A 74 15.31 8.11 10.32
C PRO A 74 14.32 8.67 11.34
N ASN A 75 14.48 8.26 12.59
CA ASN A 75 13.72 8.82 13.71
C ASN A 75 14.19 10.26 14.01
N VAL A 76 13.26 11.20 14.24
CA VAL A 76 13.57 12.60 14.56
C VAL A 76 14.53 12.79 15.73
N PHE A 77 14.55 11.87 16.70
CA PHE A 77 15.46 11.95 17.85
C PHE A 77 16.89 11.54 17.51
N GLY A 78 17.08 10.72 16.47
CA GLY A 78 18.40 10.31 15.97
C GLY A 78 19.02 11.29 14.98
N LEU A 79 18.22 12.19 14.39
CA LEU A 79 18.69 13.18 13.43
C LEU A 79 19.66 14.21 14.03
N ASP A 80 20.59 14.67 13.19
CA ASP A 80 21.45 15.82 13.47
C ASP A 80 20.63 17.08 13.82
N PRO A 81 21.10 17.95 14.74
CA PRO A 81 20.38 19.18 15.10
C PRO A 81 20.02 20.08 13.92
N LEU A 82 20.86 20.16 12.87
CA LEU A 82 20.58 20.96 11.68
C LEU A 82 19.40 20.37 10.91
N ASP A 83 19.47 19.08 10.56
CA ASP A 83 18.42 18.37 9.82
C ASP A 83 17.09 18.41 10.57
N ARG A 84 17.13 18.20 11.89
CA ARG A 84 15.95 18.31 12.77
C ARG A 84 15.34 19.71 12.74
N SER A 85 16.17 20.76 12.73
CA SER A 85 15.70 22.15 12.69
C SER A 85 15.00 22.48 11.37
N ILE A 86 15.53 21.95 10.26
CA ILE A 86 14.97 22.13 8.92
C ILE A 86 13.64 21.39 8.81
N LEU A 87 13.60 20.12 9.22
CA LEU A 87 12.38 19.31 9.24
C LEU A 87 11.28 19.98 10.07
N ARG A 88 11.62 20.49 11.26
CA ARG A 88 10.69 21.21 12.14
C ARG A 88 10.12 22.46 11.47
N ARG A 89 10.97 23.29 10.87
CA ARG A 89 10.55 24.57 10.27
C ARG A 89 9.73 24.36 8.99
N ARG A 90 10.11 23.37 8.18
CA ARG A 90 9.59 23.22 6.81
C ARG A 90 8.42 22.25 6.68
N PHE A 91 8.45 21.14 7.42
CA PHE A 91 7.53 20.01 7.24
C PHE A 91 6.67 19.69 8.46
N ASN A 92 6.94 20.33 9.60
CA ASN A 92 6.41 19.97 10.92
C ASN A 92 6.86 18.55 11.33
N PHE A 93 7.70 18.48 12.35
CA PHE A 93 8.29 17.21 12.79
C PHE A 93 7.26 16.21 13.33
N LEU A 94 6.12 16.67 13.87
CA LEU A 94 5.06 15.79 14.36
C LEU A 94 4.39 15.07 13.20
N ARG A 95 4.08 15.79 12.12
CA ARG A 95 3.50 15.21 10.90
C ARG A 95 4.42 14.18 10.26
N TYR A 96 5.73 14.41 10.31
CA TYR A 96 6.72 13.43 9.86
C TYR A 96 6.68 12.13 10.68
N GLU A 97 6.69 12.23 12.01
CA GLU A 97 6.60 11.05 12.87
C GLU A 97 5.25 10.34 12.75
N GLU A 98 4.15 11.08 12.55
CA GLU A 98 2.84 10.50 12.25
C GLU A 98 2.86 9.72 10.94
N ALA A 99 3.35 10.31 9.85
CA ALA A 99 3.43 9.67 8.55
C ALA A 99 4.33 8.42 8.57
N ARG A 100 5.49 8.50 9.22
CA ARG A 100 6.39 7.36 9.47
C ARG A 100 5.71 6.28 10.30
N GLY A 101 4.97 6.67 11.34
CA GLY A 101 4.19 5.76 12.18
C GLY A 101 3.03 5.07 11.45
N GLU A 102 2.42 5.71 10.44
CA GLU A 102 1.39 5.06 9.60
C GLU A 102 1.97 3.89 8.80
N ALA A 103 3.24 3.95 8.35
CA ALA A 103 3.87 2.82 7.67
C ALA A 103 4.04 1.60 8.60
N SER A 104 4.49 1.83 9.83
CA SER A 104 4.58 0.77 10.85
C SER A 104 3.19 0.19 11.19
N PHE A 105 2.18 1.05 11.33
CA PHE A 105 0.80 0.62 11.56
C PHE A 105 0.25 -0.20 10.37
N ALA A 106 0.59 0.17 9.13
CA ALA A 106 0.19 -0.58 7.94
C ALA A 106 0.76 -2.00 7.96
N SER A 107 2.05 -2.18 8.27
CA SER A 107 2.67 -3.51 8.43
C SER A 107 1.94 -4.35 9.48
N TYR A 108 1.60 -3.75 10.62
CA TYR A 108 0.81 -4.41 11.66
C TYR A 108 -0.58 -4.83 11.17
N MET A 109 -1.28 -3.95 10.45
CA MET A 109 -2.59 -4.25 9.86
C MET A 109 -2.52 -5.39 8.84
N MET A 110 -1.45 -5.47 8.03
CA MET A 110 -1.24 -6.58 7.10
C MET A 110 -1.17 -7.93 7.83
N ALA A 111 -0.43 -7.99 8.96
CA ALA A 111 -0.35 -9.20 9.77
C ALA A 111 -1.72 -9.60 10.36
N ASN A 112 -2.52 -8.64 10.83
CA ASN A 112 -3.85 -8.90 11.36
C ASN A 112 -4.82 -9.43 10.27
N ILE A 113 -4.79 -8.83 9.08
CA ILE A 113 -5.60 -9.28 7.94
C ILE A 113 -5.18 -10.71 7.57
N SER A 114 -3.87 -10.97 7.48
CA SER A 114 -3.33 -12.30 7.17
C SER A 114 -3.84 -13.35 8.14
N ALA A 115 -3.67 -13.14 9.45
CA ALA A 115 -4.10 -14.08 10.47
C ALA A 115 -5.59 -14.41 10.36
N LYS A 116 -6.45 -13.39 10.13
CA LYS A 116 -7.89 -13.60 9.95
C LYS A 116 -8.21 -14.42 8.71
N TYR A 117 -7.66 -14.06 7.54
CA TYR A 117 -8.04 -14.70 6.28
C TYR A 117 -7.40 -16.06 6.06
N LEU A 118 -6.16 -16.28 6.50
CA LEU A 118 -5.51 -17.58 6.41
C LEU A 118 -6.21 -18.61 7.32
N ASN A 119 -6.69 -18.18 8.49
CA ASN A 119 -7.51 -19.04 9.35
C ASN A 119 -8.85 -19.40 8.69
N LEU A 120 -9.51 -18.45 8.01
CA LEU A 120 -10.77 -18.71 7.30
C LEU A 120 -10.60 -19.65 6.09
N LEU A 121 -9.44 -19.59 5.42
CA LEU A 121 -9.12 -20.48 4.29
C LEU A 121 -8.79 -21.90 4.75
N ARG A 122 -8.08 -22.05 5.88
CA ARG A 122 -7.64 -23.37 6.38
C ARG A 122 -8.69 -24.08 7.25
N ALA A 123 -9.57 -23.33 7.90
CA ALA A 123 -10.65 -23.93 8.67
C ALA A 123 -11.68 -24.61 7.75
N ASP A 124 -12.46 -25.56 8.30
CA ASP A 124 -13.58 -26.25 7.63
C ASP A 124 -14.72 -25.30 7.18
N VAL A 125 -14.51 -23.99 7.28
CA VAL A 125 -15.40 -22.95 6.77
C VAL A 125 -15.28 -22.85 5.26
N CYS A 126 -14.14 -23.16 4.63
CA CYS A 126 -14.01 -23.10 3.17
C CYS A 126 -14.38 -24.45 2.53
N ASP A 127 -15.63 -24.58 2.12
CA ASP A 127 -16.24 -25.80 1.58
C ASP A 127 -16.42 -25.76 0.05
N SER A 128 -16.18 -24.61 -0.58
CA SER A 128 -16.52 -24.37 -1.99
C SER A 128 -15.55 -23.40 -2.66
N LEU A 129 -15.42 -23.58 -3.98
CA LEU A 129 -14.58 -22.76 -4.86
C LEU A 129 -14.94 -21.26 -4.79
N ASP A 130 -16.23 -20.96 -4.84
CA ASP A 130 -16.73 -19.59 -4.80
C ASP A 130 -16.41 -18.88 -3.48
N LYS A 131 -16.42 -19.64 -2.38
CA LYS A 131 -16.07 -19.12 -1.06
C LYS A 131 -14.57 -18.85 -0.96
N CYS A 132 -13.70 -19.72 -1.50
CA CYS A 132 -12.25 -19.45 -1.60
C CYS A 132 -11.98 -18.17 -2.39
N LYS A 133 -12.58 -18.05 -3.59
CA LYS A 133 -12.46 -16.86 -4.45
C LYS A 133 -12.96 -15.61 -3.72
N SER A 134 -14.09 -15.69 -3.02
CA SER A 134 -14.65 -14.59 -2.23
C SER A 134 -13.72 -14.17 -1.08
N LEU A 135 -13.21 -15.13 -0.30
CA LEU A 135 -12.28 -14.87 0.81
C LEU A 135 -10.98 -14.22 0.33
N LYS A 136 -10.41 -14.73 -0.76
CA LYS A 136 -9.22 -14.15 -1.39
C LYS A 136 -9.47 -12.70 -1.83
N ARG A 137 -10.58 -12.44 -2.55
CA ARG A 137 -10.96 -11.08 -2.98
C ARG A 137 -11.16 -10.16 -1.78
N ALA A 138 -11.87 -10.63 -0.75
CA ALA A 138 -12.12 -9.89 0.48
C ALA A 138 -10.83 -9.53 1.24
N ALA A 139 -9.84 -10.43 1.22
CA ALA A 139 -8.52 -10.19 1.80
C ALA A 139 -7.77 -9.11 1.02
N PHE A 140 -7.66 -9.23 -0.31
CA PHE A 140 -6.99 -8.24 -1.16
C PHE A 140 -7.64 -6.86 -1.09
N ALA A 141 -8.98 -6.80 -1.06
CA ALA A 141 -9.69 -5.54 -0.96
C ALA A 141 -9.40 -4.81 0.36
N ARG A 142 -9.29 -5.55 1.48
CA ARG A 142 -8.89 -4.99 2.78
C ARG A 142 -7.43 -4.55 2.81
N MET A 143 -6.53 -5.30 2.19
CA MET A 143 -5.13 -4.88 2.04
C MET A 143 -5.03 -3.57 1.25
N LEU A 144 -5.75 -3.45 0.13
CA LEU A 144 -5.79 -2.21 -0.66
C LEU A 144 -6.43 -1.05 0.11
N ALA A 145 -7.41 -1.29 0.98
CA ALA A 145 -7.95 -0.25 1.85
C ALA A 145 -6.89 0.31 2.82
N VAL A 146 -6.05 -0.55 3.40
CA VAL A 146 -4.89 -0.11 4.22
C VAL A 146 -3.92 0.70 3.36
N VAL A 147 -3.59 0.23 2.15
CA VAL A 147 -2.68 0.94 1.24
C VAL A 147 -3.20 2.35 0.96
N ARG A 148 -4.46 2.50 0.57
CA ARG A 148 -5.07 3.82 0.25
C ARG A 148 -5.08 4.78 1.42
N ARG A 149 -5.27 4.28 2.64
CA ARG A 149 -5.12 5.09 3.86
C ARG A 149 -3.70 5.65 3.99
N CYS A 150 -2.69 4.88 3.62
CA CYS A 150 -1.28 5.24 3.78
C CYS A 150 -0.71 6.05 2.60
N VAL A 151 -1.36 6.06 1.42
CA VAL A 151 -0.89 6.77 0.22
C VAL A 151 -0.55 8.26 0.49
N PRO A 152 -1.39 9.05 1.18
CA PRO A 152 -1.05 10.44 1.49
C PRO A 152 0.20 10.58 2.37
N SER A 153 0.39 9.67 3.33
CA SER A 153 1.57 9.64 4.20
C SER A 153 2.83 9.27 3.44
N LEU A 154 2.76 8.27 2.56
CA LEU A 154 3.88 7.86 1.69
C LEU A 154 4.28 8.99 0.73
N ALA A 155 3.31 9.64 0.09
CA ALA A 155 3.57 10.78 -0.79
C ALA A 155 4.23 11.95 -0.05
N PHE A 156 3.83 12.20 1.20
CA PHE A 156 4.47 13.21 2.05
C PHE A 156 5.92 12.83 2.40
N LEU A 157 6.17 11.58 2.79
CA LEU A 157 7.52 11.10 3.09
C LEU A 157 8.46 11.20 1.86
N ASP A 158 7.96 10.91 0.65
CA ASP A 158 8.75 11.06 -0.57
C ASP A 158 9.13 12.52 -0.85
N LYS A 159 8.22 13.48 -0.63
CA LYS A 159 8.52 14.92 -0.70
C LYS A 159 9.60 15.34 0.29
N VAL A 160 9.54 14.82 1.53
CA VAL A 160 10.57 15.08 2.55
C VAL A 160 11.92 14.53 2.10
N ARG A 161 11.95 13.27 1.62
CA ARG A 161 13.17 12.62 1.12
C ARG A 161 13.81 13.43 -0.01
N GLU A 162 13.03 13.81 -1.03
CA GLU A 162 13.52 14.59 -2.18
C GLU A 162 14.12 15.93 -1.74
N TYR A 163 13.43 16.66 -0.86
CA TYR A 163 13.92 17.94 -0.36
C TYR A 163 15.21 17.79 0.44
N MET A 164 15.22 16.87 1.43
CA MET A 164 16.37 16.70 2.32
C MET A 164 17.60 16.18 1.56
N ALA A 165 17.43 15.33 0.55
CA ALA A 165 18.53 14.84 -0.29
C ALA A 165 19.19 15.98 -1.10
N ASN A 166 18.41 16.99 -1.51
CA ASN A 166 18.88 18.11 -2.33
C ASN A 166 19.53 19.26 -1.53
N LEU A 167 19.39 19.29 -0.20
CA LEU A 167 19.91 20.37 0.65
C LEU A 167 21.44 20.50 0.65
N ASP A 168 22.16 19.41 0.42
CA ASP A 168 23.62 19.35 0.57
C ASP A 168 24.37 19.84 -0.70
N VAL A 169 23.66 20.06 -1.81
CA VAL A 169 24.27 20.52 -3.09
C VAL A 169 24.38 22.06 -3.14
N GLY A 170 23.58 22.75 -2.34
CA GLY A 170 23.65 24.20 -2.17
C GLY A 170 24.16 24.51 -0.78
N GLY A 171 25.49 24.38 -0.58
CA GLY A 171 26.14 24.92 0.61
C GLY A 171 25.64 26.33 0.88
N GLU A 172 25.45 26.63 2.17
CA GLU A 172 25.27 27.96 2.76
C GLU A 172 24.99 29.06 1.73
N HIS A 173 23.74 29.56 1.64
CA HIS A 173 23.27 30.62 0.74
C HIS A 173 22.34 30.23 -0.43
N ALA A 174 21.54 29.17 -0.33
CA ALA A 174 20.20 29.20 -0.95
C ALA A 174 19.27 30.10 -0.10
N SER A 175 19.63 31.38 -0.10
CA SER A 175 18.85 32.60 0.15
C SER A 175 17.56 32.50 0.98
N ALA A 176 17.49 33.44 1.94
CA ALA A 176 16.32 33.93 2.65
C ALA A 176 15.11 34.33 1.76
N SER A 177 15.11 34.03 0.47
CA SER A 177 13.95 34.12 -0.45
C SER A 177 13.08 32.86 -0.51
N ALA A 178 13.50 31.72 0.06
CA ALA A 178 12.60 30.58 0.29
C ALA A 178 11.82 30.69 1.62
N ALA A 179 12.01 31.79 2.37
CA ALA A 179 11.26 32.14 3.58
C ALA A 179 9.90 32.81 3.28
N SER A 180 9.43 32.74 2.03
CA SER A 180 8.06 33.10 1.69
C SER A 180 7.14 31.90 1.91
N ASN A 181 6.43 31.91 3.03
CA ASN A 181 5.14 31.25 3.25
C ASN A 181 4.97 29.88 2.58
N TYR A 182 5.59 28.85 3.14
CA TYR A 182 5.18 27.50 2.78
C TYR A 182 3.93 27.11 3.56
N ASN A 183 2.83 27.02 2.81
CA ASN A 183 1.53 26.54 3.25
C ASN A 183 1.69 25.25 4.05
N HIS A 184 1.30 25.27 5.33
CA HIS A 184 1.29 24.09 6.21
C HIS A 184 0.36 22.95 5.69
N ASP A 185 -0.33 23.16 4.57
CA ASP A 185 -1.47 22.37 4.12
C ASP A 185 -1.36 21.71 2.74
N GLU A 186 -0.28 21.88 1.98
CA GLU A 186 -0.24 21.31 0.61
C GLU A 186 0.05 19.80 0.57
N GLY A 187 -1.01 19.01 0.81
CA GLY A 187 -1.16 17.65 0.29
C GLY A 187 -1.08 16.51 1.30
N TYR A 188 -0.86 16.77 2.59
CA TYR A 188 -1.05 15.74 3.64
C TYR A 188 -2.44 15.89 4.25
N THR A 189 -3.35 15.05 3.81
CA THR A 189 -4.62 14.85 4.53
C THR A 189 -4.36 13.76 5.56
N ALA A 190 -4.34 14.13 6.84
CA ALA A 190 -4.25 13.15 7.91
C ALA A 190 -5.38 12.13 7.75
N PRO A 191 -5.14 10.84 8.04
CA PRO A 191 -6.20 9.85 7.99
C PRO A 191 -7.37 10.28 8.88
N GLN A 192 -8.57 10.35 8.30
CA GLN A 192 -9.77 10.89 8.98
C GLN A 192 -10.21 10.04 10.19
N LEU A 193 -9.82 8.77 10.21
CA LEU A 193 -10.10 7.82 11.29
C LEU A 193 -8.84 7.55 12.09
N THR A 194 -8.97 7.42 13.40
CA THR A 194 -7.86 6.95 14.24
C THR A 194 -7.44 5.53 13.84
N ARG A 195 -6.21 5.14 14.17
CA ARG A 195 -5.69 3.78 13.91
C ARG A 195 -6.62 2.70 14.47
N ARG A 196 -7.18 2.95 15.66
CA ARG A 196 -8.11 2.04 16.34
C ARG A 196 -9.42 1.90 15.58
N GLU A 197 -10.09 3.03 15.30
CA GLU A 197 -11.38 3.02 14.59
C GLU A 197 -11.25 2.40 13.21
N PHE A 198 -10.14 2.66 12.52
CA PHE A 198 -9.84 2.04 11.23
C PHE A 198 -9.68 0.52 11.35
N ALA A 199 -8.98 0.03 12.36
CA ALA A 199 -8.81 -1.41 12.59
C ALA A 199 -10.14 -2.11 12.90
N GLU A 200 -11.01 -1.47 13.68
CA GLU A 200 -12.33 -1.99 14.03
C GLU A 200 -13.30 -2.00 12.82
N ASN A 201 -13.19 -1.02 11.91
CA ASN A 201 -14.15 -0.82 10.82
C ASN A 201 -13.60 -1.15 9.41
N ILE A 202 -12.43 -1.78 9.31
CA ILE A 202 -11.77 -2.04 8.01
C ILE A 202 -12.69 -2.70 6.98
N GLU A 203 -13.65 -3.52 7.41
CA GLU A 203 -14.60 -4.20 6.53
C GLU A 203 -15.54 -3.24 5.79
N GLN A 204 -15.96 -2.16 6.46
CA GLN A 204 -16.87 -1.16 5.93
C GLN A 204 -16.14 -0.11 5.07
N LEU A 205 -14.82 -0.02 5.21
CA LEU A 205 -13.98 0.95 4.52
C LEU A 205 -13.47 0.46 3.17
N VAL A 206 -13.80 -0.78 2.80
CA VAL A 206 -13.47 -1.33 1.49
C VAL A 206 -14.33 -0.64 0.42
N ASP A 207 -13.66 0.02 -0.52
CA ASP A 207 -14.31 0.67 -1.66
C ASP A 207 -15.02 -0.38 -2.57
N PRO A 208 -16.31 -0.20 -2.90
CA PRO A 208 -17.05 -1.12 -3.77
C PRO A 208 -16.44 -1.29 -5.16
N GLN A 209 -15.83 -0.26 -5.74
CA GLN A 209 -15.21 -0.36 -7.08
C GLN A 209 -14.02 -1.30 -7.08
N THR A 210 -13.28 -1.35 -5.96
CA THR A 210 -12.18 -2.29 -5.76
C THR A 210 -12.63 -3.74 -5.78
N LEU A 211 -13.78 -4.03 -5.18
CA LEU A 211 -14.36 -5.38 -5.18
C LEU A 211 -14.80 -5.78 -6.59
N VAL A 212 -15.45 -4.87 -7.34
CA VAL A 212 -15.84 -5.09 -8.73
C VAL A 212 -14.62 -5.34 -9.62
N TRP A 213 -13.55 -4.56 -9.43
CA TRP A 213 -12.30 -4.74 -10.16
C TRP A 213 -11.64 -6.09 -9.84
N LEU A 214 -11.56 -6.48 -8.57
CA LEU A 214 -11.03 -7.79 -8.15
C LEU A 214 -11.88 -8.96 -8.66
N GLU A 215 -13.20 -8.79 -8.74
CA GLU A 215 -14.09 -9.77 -9.35
C GLU A 215 -13.87 -9.89 -10.86
N GLY A 216 -13.69 -8.75 -11.55
CA GLY A 216 -13.31 -8.74 -12.97
C GLY A 216 -11.98 -9.45 -13.21
N LEU A 217 -11.01 -9.27 -12.31
CA LEU A 217 -9.74 -9.99 -12.37
C LEU A 217 -9.93 -11.50 -12.24
N ASP A 218 -10.84 -12.00 -11.43
CA ASP A 218 -11.05 -13.45 -11.31
C ASP A 218 -11.72 -14.08 -12.54
N ARG A 219 -12.44 -13.29 -13.36
CA ARG A 219 -13.16 -13.75 -14.57
C ARG A 219 -12.29 -13.84 -15.83
N VAL A 220 -11.17 -13.10 -15.90
CA VAL A 220 -10.32 -13.05 -17.09
C VAL A 220 -9.27 -14.18 -17.06
N PRO A 221 -9.29 -15.14 -18.01
CA PRO A 221 -8.22 -16.11 -18.15
C PRO A 221 -6.89 -15.41 -18.49
N VAL A 222 -5.78 -15.94 -17.95
CA VAL A 222 -4.44 -15.32 -17.90
C VAL A 222 -3.96 -14.78 -19.27
N GLN A 223 -4.41 -15.35 -20.38
CA GLN A 223 -4.03 -14.98 -21.74
C GLN A 223 -4.46 -13.58 -22.22
N SER A 224 -5.46 -12.93 -21.61
CA SER A 224 -6.05 -11.69 -22.17
C SER A 224 -5.63 -10.38 -21.47
N LEU A 225 -4.69 -10.42 -20.51
CA LEU A 225 -4.33 -9.25 -19.68
C LEU A 225 -3.32 -8.29 -20.33
N LYS A 226 -2.58 -8.73 -21.36
CA LYS A 226 -1.58 -7.89 -22.04
C LYS A 226 -2.20 -6.77 -22.88
N ASP A 227 -3.47 -6.91 -23.29
CA ASP A 227 -4.16 -5.92 -24.12
C ASP A 227 -4.98 -4.91 -23.29
N ALA A 228 -5.27 -5.21 -22.02
CA ALA A 228 -6.12 -4.38 -21.15
C ALA A 228 -5.33 -3.45 -20.22
N ALA A 229 -4.03 -3.70 -19.99
CA ALA A 229 -3.19 -2.89 -19.12
C ALA A 229 -2.91 -1.46 -19.66
N GLY A 230 -3.31 -1.17 -20.91
CA GLY A 230 -3.12 0.13 -21.56
C GLY A 230 -4.28 1.12 -21.45
N MET A 231 -5.46 0.75 -20.93
CA MET A 231 -6.63 1.62 -20.99
C MET A 231 -7.48 1.57 -19.70
N ASN A 232 -7.56 2.72 -19.03
CA ASN A 232 -8.56 3.09 -18.00
C ASN A 232 -8.27 2.81 -16.52
N LEU A 233 -7.12 3.28 -16.02
CA LEU A 233 -7.02 3.76 -14.63
C LEU A 233 -6.72 5.27 -14.49
N VAL A 234 -6.65 6.00 -15.61
CA VAL A 234 -6.29 7.44 -15.61
C VAL A 234 -7.50 8.39 -15.75
N ARG A 235 -8.77 7.91 -15.78
CA ARG A 235 -9.92 8.77 -16.15
C ARG A 235 -10.95 9.15 -15.09
N CYS A 236 -10.72 8.90 -13.80
CA CYS A 236 -11.65 9.37 -12.75
C CYS A 236 -11.11 10.49 -11.84
N ALA A 237 -9.97 11.09 -12.18
CA ALA A 237 -9.48 12.28 -11.46
C ALA A 237 -9.29 13.44 -12.45
N SER A 238 -10.39 14.03 -12.96
CA SER A 238 -10.48 15.40 -13.52
C SER A 238 -11.83 15.62 -14.23
N THR A 239 -12.93 15.79 -13.51
CA THR A 239 -14.08 16.58 -14.01
C THR A 239 -14.82 17.22 -12.83
N HIS A 240 -14.17 18.18 -12.18
CA HIS A 240 -14.89 19.26 -11.52
C HIS A 240 -14.05 20.54 -11.56
N THR A 241 -14.17 21.28 -12.66
CA THR A 241 -13.98 22.74 -12.71
C THR A 241 -14.42 23.25 -14.10
N ALA A 242 -15.12 24.40 -14.09
CA ALA A 242 -15.76 25.11 -15.20
C ALA A 242 -17.04 24.40 -15.74
N LYS A 243 -18.26 24.94 -15.60
CA LYS A 243 -18.72 26.34 -15.65
C LYS A 243 -20.02 26.47 -14.85
#